data_AF-A0A536DFR1-F1
#
_entry.id   AF-A0A536DFR1-F1
#
_cell.length_a   1.000
_cell.length_b   1.000
_cell.length_c   1.000
_cell.angle_alpha   90.00
_cell.angle_beta   90.00
_cell.angle_gamma   90.00
#
_symmetry.space_group_name_H-M   'P 1'
#
loop_
_entity.id
_entity.type
_entity.pdbx_description
1 polymer ?
#
loop_
_entity_poly.entity_id
_entity_poly.type
_entity_poly.pdbx_seq_one_letter_code
_entity_poly.pdbx_strand_id
1 'polypeptide(L)'
;SWAIWLTYQVYPEEAAIPWYIRHGENFPLAAWQVLFVTGNVLGFYRGALTQWLQRFRRLRVVAVSLGLAVTLALISLAWGTENGAQFAFFDIDPNVLNESFFKVPLRPWRIVAFVSVAIVAYTSATYFWVPIRRVLGWLMLPLGQAALYSYIVHFFLILLVYNLAPLLNALPGEPSEVISAPILQIAVVLLLWALVRKRVLFGIVPN
;
A
#
# COMPACT_ATOMS: atom_id res chain seq x y z
N SER A 1 5.40 2.21 21.24
CA SER A 1 5.28 2.62 19.82
C SER A 1 4.47 3.92 19.67
N TRP A 2 3.27 4.01 20.26
CA TRP A 2 2.41 5.21 20.19
C TRP A 2 3.02 6.46 20.83
N ALA A 3 3.67 6.34 21.98
CA ALA A 3 4.36 7.46 22.61
C ALA A 3 5.47 8.04 21.69
N ILE A 4 6.32 7.18 21.12
CA ILE A 4 7.36 7.59 20.16
C ILE A 4 6.75 8.28 18.93
N TRP A 5 5.65 7.72 18.40
CA TRP A 5 4.94 8.33 17.27
C TRP A 5 4.35 9.70 17.62
N LEU A 6 3.76 9.86 18.81
CA LEU A 6 3.24 11.15 19.29
C LEU A 6 4.35 12.16 19.47
N THR A 7 5.48 11.78 20.08
CA THR A 7 6.65 12.64 20.21
C THR A 7 7.14 13.08 18.84
N TYR A 8 7.17 12.19 17.85
CA TYR A 8 7.52 12.53 16.47
C TYR A 8 6.54 13.50 15.78
N GLN A 9 5.27 13.52 16.16
CA GLN A 9 4.33 14.51 15.59
C GLN A 9 4.60 15.94 16.09
N VAL A 10 5.20 16.09 17.27
CA VAL A 10 5.44 17.40 17.90
C VAL A 10 6.88 17.86 17.72
N TYR A 11 7.82 16.92 17.82
CA TYR A 11 9.27 17.13 17.81
C TYR A 11 9.92 16.18 16.78
N PRO A 12 9.67 16.35 15.47
CA PRO A 12 10.10 15.40 14.45
C PRO A 12 11.63 15.30 14.31
N GLU A 13 12.35 16.39 14.57
CA GLU A 13 13.81 16.43 14.48
C GLU A 13 14.46 15.71 15.67
N GLU A 14 13.92 15.90 16.88
CA GLU A 14 14.42 15.32 18.12
C GLU A 14 13.97 13.87 18.31
N ALA A 15 12.79 13.52 17.82
CA ALA A 15 12.25 12.17 17.87
C ALA A 15 12.78 11.27 16.74
N ALA A 16 13.62 11.78 15.85
CA ALA A 16 14.44 10.97 14.95
C ALA A 16 15.52 10.23 15.77
N ILE A 17 15.11 9.19 16.52
CA ILE A 17 15.94 8.26 17.31
C ILE A 17 17.18 7.84 16.48
N PRO A 18 18.40 7.68 17.06
CA PRO A 18 19.68 8.15 16.50
C PRO A 18 20.28 7.33 15.35
N TRP A 19 19.48 6.55 14.62
CA TRP A 19 19.92 5.90 13.40
C TRP A 19 19.80 6.89 12.26
N TYR A 20 20.88 7.64 12.01
CA TYR A 20 21.07 8.30 10.72
C TYR A 20 21.23 7.22 9.65
N ILE A 21 20.11 6.73 9.13
CA ILE A 21 20.12 5.90 7.92
C ILE A 21 20.47 6.87 6.79
N ARG A 22 21.66 6.74 6.20
CA ARG A 22 22.04 7.52 5.01
C ARG A 22 20.98 7.27 3.93
N HIS A 23 20.30 8.33 3.47
CA HIS A 23 19.12 8.29 2.58
C HIS A 23 17.80 7.77 3.19
N GLY A 24 17.72 7.63 4.52
CA GLY A 24 16.53 7.20 5.26
C GLY A 24 15.54 8.31 5.61
N GLU A 25 15.75 9.53 5.12
CA GLU A 25 14.86 10.69 5.30
C GLU A 25 13.41 10.38 4.91
N ASN A 26 13.21 9.42 3.99
CA ASN A 26 11.89 9.00 3.53
C ASN A 26 11.19 7.98 4.45
N PHE A 27 11.89 7.38 5.41
CA PHE A 27 11.36 6.31 6.29
C PHE A 27 11.80 6.50 7.76
N PRO A 28 11.30 7.53 8.45
CA PRO A 28 11.57 7.73 9.86
C PRO A 28 10.96 6.59 10.69
N LEU A 29 11.79 5.78 11.34
CA LEU A 29 11.34 4.66 12.19
C LEU A 29 10.28 5.12 13.20
N ALA A 30 10.54 6.27 13.83
CA ALA A 30 9.70 6.99 14.79
C ALA A 30 8.27 7.26 14.29
N ALA A 31 8.07 7.40 12.98
CA ALA A 31 6.74 7.57 12.42
C ALA A 31 6.05 6.22 12.18
N TRP A 32 6.78 5.21 11.71
CA TRP A 32 6.19 3.99 11.16
C TRP A 32 6.01 2.85 12.16
N GLN A 33 6.76 2.82 13.27
CA GLN A 33 6.67 1.69 14.21
C GLN A 33 5.27 1.50 14.82
N VAL A 34 4.45 2.55 14.85
CA VAL A 34 3.10 2.46 15.41
C VAL A 34 2.22 1.50 14.61
N LEU A 35 2.29 1.54 13.28
CA LEU A 35 1.54 0.61 12.42
C LEU A 35 2.11 -0.80 12.54
N PHE A 36 3.45 -0.94 12.52
CA PHE A 36 4.10 -2.24 12.64
C PHE A 36 3.74 -2.94 13.94
N VAL A 37 3.95 -2.29 15.08
CA VAL A 37 3.67 -2.90 16.40
C VAL A 37 2.18 -3.16 16.58
N THR A 38 1.32 -2.22 16.18
CA THR A 38 -0.13 -2.40 16.28
C THR A 38 -0.61 -3.57 15.39
N GLY A 39 -0.12 -3.65 14.16
CA GLY A 39 -0.42 -4.75 13.25
C GLY A 39 0.03 -6.12 13.79
N ASN A 40 1.23 -6.20 14.36
CA ASN A 40 1.73 -7.43 14.99
C ASN A 40 0.87 -7.87 16.18
N VAL A 41 0.51 -6.93 17.07
CA VAL A 41 -0.34 -7.22 18.23
C VAL A 41 -1.74 -7.69 17.78
N LEU A 42 -2.36 -6.99 16.82
CA LEU A 42 -3.66 -7.38 16.27
C LEU A 42 -3.60 -8.74 15.58
N GLY A 43 -2.52 -9.03 14.86
CA GLY A 43 -2.28 -10.33 14.23
C GLY A 43 -2.12 -11.45 15.25
N PHE A 44 -1.33 -11.22 16.30
CA PHE A 44 -1.12 -12.18 17.39
C PHE A 44 -2.43 -12.53 18.10
N TYR A 45 -3.27 -11.54 18.39
CA TYR A 45 -4.57 -11.73 19.05
C TYR A 45 -5.76 -11.92 18.08
N ARG A 46 -5.51 -12.20 16.78
CA ARG A 46 -6.56 -12.27 15.75
C ARG A 46 -7.72 -13.18 16.13
N GLY A 47 -7.44 -14.36 16.69
CA GLY A 47 -8.46 -15.32 17.11
C GLY A 47 -9.39 -14.75 18.17
N ALA A 48 -8.81 -14.22 19.26
CA ALA A 48 -9.56 -13.59 20.35
C ALA A 48 -10.34 -12.36 19.87
N LEU A 49 -9.73 -11.51 19.04
CA LEU A 49 -10.37 -10.33 18.47
C LEU A 49 -11.57 -10.71 17.60
N THR A 50 -11.44 -11.74 16.77
CA THR A 50 -12.52 -12.23 15.91
C THR A 50 -13.69 -12.75 16.74
N GLN A 51 -13.41 -13.56 17.77
CA GLN A 51 -14.46 -14.06 18.67
C GLN A 51 -15.18 -12.93 19.41
N TRP A 52 -14.42 -11.93 19.89
CA TRP A 52 -14.98 -10.77 20.56
C TRP A 52 -15.87 -9.93 19.62
N LEU A 53 -15.40 -9.63 18.41
CA LEU A 53 -16.17 -8.90 17.40
C LEU A 53 -17.41 -9.68 16.94
N GLN A 54 -17.36 -11.01 16.93
CA GLN A 54 -18.51 -11.83 16.56
C GLN A 54 -19.71 -11.63 17.49
N ARG A 55 -19.45 -11.38 18.79
CA ARG A 55 -20.49 -11.07 19.79
C ARG A 55 -21.27 -9.80 19.46
N PHE A 56 -20.64 -8.85 18.76
CA PHE A 56 -21.22 -7.55 18.43
C PHE A 56 -21.45 -7.40 16.92
N ARG A 57 -22.47 -8.08 16.38
CA ARG A 57 -22.82 -8.01 14.95
C ARG A 57 -23.02 -6.57 14.45
N ARG A 58 -23.71 -5.73 15.23
CA ARG A 58 -23.94 -4.31 14.88
C ARG A 58 -22.63 -3.53 14.77
N LEU A 59 -21.70 -3.73 15.71
CA LEU A 59 -20.39 -3.07 15.69
C LEU A 59 -19.59 -3.44 14.43
N ARG A 60 -19.63 -4.71 14.01
CA ARG A 60 -18.98 -5.15 12.77
C ARG A 60 -19.53 -4.44 11.54
N VAL A 61 -20.86 -4.39 11.39
CA VAL A 61 -21.50 -3.72 10.25
C VAL A 61 -21.16 -2.23 10.26
N VAL A 62 -21.29 -1.56 11.39
CA VAL A 62 -20.95 -0.13 11.53
C VAL A 62 -19.48 0.13 11.20
N ALA A 63 -18.55 -0.69 11.71
CA ALA A 63 -17.13 -0.52 11.44
C ALA A 63 -16.79 -0.70 9.95
N VAL A 64 -17.40 -1.69 9.29
CA VAL A 64 -17.22 -1.91 7.84
C VAL A 64 -17.82 -0.77 7.04
N SER A 65 -19.05 -0.36 7.33
CA SER A 65 -19.72 0.76 6.64
C SER A 65 -18.95 2.07 6.82
N LEU A 66 -18.48 2.35 8.03
CA LEU A 66 -17.67 3.53 8.32
C LEU A 66 -16.30 3.46 7.62
N GLY A 67 -15.62 2.32 7.70
CA GLY A 67 -14.34 2.11 7.02
C GLY A 67 -14.46 2.26 5.50
N LEU A 68 -15.53 1.75 4.90
CA LEU A 68 -15.83 1.92 3.48
C LEU A 68 -16.12 3.38 3.14
N ALA A 69 -17.01 4.04 3.90
CA ALA A 69 -17.36 5.44 3.67
C ALA A 69 -16.13 6.36 3.78
N VAL A 70 -15.30 6.18 4.81
CA VAL A 70 -14.05 6.93 4.97
C VAL A 70 -13.08 6.66 3.83
N THR A 71 -12.90 5.39 3.43
CA THR A 71 -12.00 5.05 2.32
C THR A 71 -12.46 5.69 1.01
N LEU A 72 -13.76 5.63 0.70
CA LEU A 72 -14.31 6.28 -0.49
C LEU A 72 -14.18 7.80 -0.41
N ALA A 73 -14.47 8.41 0.74
CA ALA A 73 -14.30 9.85 0.94
C ALA A 73 -12.84 10.29 0.73
N LEU A 74 -11.86 9.52 1.21
CA LEU A 74 -10.44 9.81 1.00
C LEU A 74 -10.00 9.67 -0.46
N ILE A 75 -10.46 8.62 -1.15
CA ILE A 75 -10.21 8.45 -2.60
C ILE A 75 -10.81 9.62 -3.38
N SER A 76 -12.04 9.99 -3.04
CA SER A 76 -12.75 11.14 -3.60
C SER A 76 -11.96 12.44 -3.38
N LEU A 77 -11.53 12.73 -2.15
CA LEU A 77 -10.74 13.93 -1.84
C LEU A 77 -9.43 13.96 -2.64
N ALA A 78 -8.68 12.85 -2.67
CA ALA A 78 -7.42 12.77 -3.42
C ALA A 78 -7.64 13.03 -4.93
N TRP A 79 -8.65 12.38 -5.52
CA TRP A 79 -8.99 12.57 -6.93
C TRP A 79 -9.45 13.99 -7.23
N GLY A 80 -10.22 14.60 -6.32
CA GLY A 80 -10.69 15.98 -6.45
C GLY A 80 -9.57 17.01 -6.40
N THR A 81 -8.59 16.83 -5.51
CA THR A 81 -7.41 17.68 -5.42
C THR A 81 -6.53 17.60 -6.68
N GLU A 82 -6.35 16.40 -7.24
CA GLU A 82 -5.54 16.21 -8.45
C GLU A 82 -6.22 16.74 -9.73
N ASN A 83 -7.55 16.63 -9.82
CA ASN A 83 -8.29 16.91 -11.05
C ASN A 83 -9.14 18.20 -11.00
N GLY A 84 -9.00 19.00 -9.94
CA GLY A 84 -9.79 20.24 -9.75
C GLY A 84 -11.29 20.01 -9.49
N ALA A 85 -11.70 18.76 -9.27
CA ALA A 85 -13.07 18.40 -8.91
C ALA A 85 -13.25 18.49 -7.39
N GLN A 86 -13.29 19.71 -6.85
CA GLN A 86 -13.58 19.90 -5.43
C GLN A 86 -15.01 19.42 -5.13
N PHE A 87 -15.16 18.57 -4.11
CA PHE A 87 -16.49 18.22 -3.63
C PHE A 87 -17.10 19.45 -2.99
N ALA A 88 -18.22 19.95 -3.54
CA ALA A 88 -18.93 21.16 -3.12
C ALA A 88 -19.32 21.23 -1.63
N PHE A 89 -19.14 20.13 -0.89
CA PHE A 89 -19.48 20.01 0.53
C PHE A 89 -18.32 20.32 1.49
N PHE A 90 -17.07 20.31 1.01
CA PHE A 90 -15.89 20.55 1.86
C PHE A 90 -14.89 21.46 1.14
N ASP A 91 -14.90 22.74 1.50
CA ASP A 91 -13.87 23.70 1.09
C ASP A 91 -12.63 23.52 1.98
N ILE A 92 -11.78 22.56 1.62
CA ILE A 92 -10.52 22.25 2.33
C ILE A 92 -9.36 22.78 1.50
N ASP A 93 -8.48 23.56 2.13
CA ASP A 93 -7.23 24.02 1.51
C ASP A 93 -6.42 22.81 1.01
N PRO A 94 -6.09 22.74 -0.30
CA PRO A 94 -5.27 21.69 -0.89
C PRO A 94 -3.92 21.50 -0.19
N ASN A 95 -3.31 22.56 0.34
CA ASN A 95 -2.04 22.47 1.06
C ASN A 95 -2.22 21.72 2.38
N VAL A 96 -3.28 22.01 3.13
CA VAL A 96 -3.60 21.32 4.39
C VAL A 96 -3.86 19.84 4.13
N LEU A 97 -4.55 19.51 3.03
CA LEU A 97 -4.79 18.12 2.64
C LEU A 97 -3.47 17.41 2.26
N ASN A 98 -2.68 18.01 1.37
CA ASN A 98 -1.40 17.45 0.93
C ASN A 98 -0.44 17.22 2.09
N GLU A 99 -0.35 18.20 2.97
CA GLU A 99 0.42 18.09 4.20
C GLU A 99 -0.09 16.96 5.08
N SER A 100 -1.39 16.92 5.38
CA SER A 100 -2.03 15.91 6.24
C SER A 100 -1.84 14.47 5.77
N PHE A 101 -1.68 14.28 4.46
CA PHE A 101 -1.49 12.97 3.83
C PHE A 101 -0.07 12.77 3.27
N PHE A 102 0.88 13.66 3.59
CA PHE A 102 2.24 13.58 3.06
C PHE A 102 2.89 12.23 3.37
N LYS A 103 3.58 11.66 2.38
CA LYS A 103 3.97 10.24 2.38
C LYS A 103 5.03 9.87 3.42
N VAL A 104 5.87 10.82 3.83
CA VAL A 104 7.05 10.56 4.67
C VAL A 104 6.66 10.47 6.16
N PRO A 105 6.10 11.52 6.79
CA PRO A 105 5.59 11.41 8.14
C PRO A 105 4.27 10.63 8.12
N LEU A 106 4.15 9.67 9.03
CA LEU A 106 2.87 9.04 9.31
C LEU A 106 2.01 10.01 10.13
N ARG A 107 1.39 10.99 9.48
CA ARG A 107 0.47 11.93 10.14
C ARG A 107 -0.80 11.22 10.64
N PRO A 108 -1.53 11.79 11.63
CA PRO A 108 -2.68 11.12 12.25
C PRO A 108 -3.76 10.69 11.24
N TRP A 109 -4.06 11.52 10.25
CA TRP A 109 -5.05 11.22 9.21
C TRP A 109 -4.66 10.02 8.34
N ARG A 110 -3.37 9.75 8.18
CA ARG A 110 -2.91 8.55 7.49
C ARG A 110 -3.16 7.29 8.31
N ILE A 111 -3.11 7.35 9.64
CA ILE A 111 -3.51 6.21 10.48
C ILE A 111 -4.99 5.89 10.24
N VAL A 112 -5.85 6.91 10.17
CA VAL A 112 -7.27 6.73 9.84
C VAL A 112 -7.42 6.07 8.47
N ALA A 113 -6.69 6.55 7.46
CA ALA A 113 -6.68 5.95 6.12
C ALA A 113 -6.21 4.48 6.14
N PHE A 114 -5.13 4.18 6.85
CA PHE A 114 -4.62 2.81 6.98
C PHE A 114 -5.64 1.90 7.65
N VAL A 115 -6.27 2.34 8.74
CA VAL A 115 -7.29 1.55 9.45
C VAL A 115 -8.53 1.35 8.57
N SER A 116 -9.00 2.39 7.88
CA SER A 116 -10.18 2.29 7.01
C SER A 116 -9.95 1.32 5.85
N VAL A 117 -8.81 1.47 5.16
CA VAL A 117 -8.40 0.58 4.07
C VAL A 117 -8.18 -0.85 4.58
N ALA A 118 -7.54 -1.03 5.74
CA ALA A 118 -7.33 -2.36 6.33
C ALA A 118 -8.65 -3.06 6.66
N ILE A 119 -9.64 -2.36 7.22
CA ILE A 119 -10.97 -2.92 7.48
C ILE A 119 -11.64 -3.37 6.17
N VAL A 120 -11.62 -2.52 5.15
CA VAL A 120 -12.23 -2.82 3.84
C VAL A 120 -11.51 -3.98 3.15
N ALA A 121 -10.17 -3.97 3.15
CA ALA A 121 -9.35 -5.00 2.53
C ALA A 121 -9.52 -6.35 3.24
N TYR A 122 -9.48 -6.38 4.58
CA TYR A 122 -9.67 -7.59 5.35
C TYR A 122 -11.08 -8.18 5.16
N THR A 123 -12.10 -7.31 5.17
CA THR A 123 -13.49 -7.72 4.94
C THR A 123 -13.67 -8.27 3.54
N SER A 124 -13.11 -7.59 2.53
CA SER A 124 -13.14 -8.04 1.14
C SER A 124 -12.44 -9.38 0.96
N ALA A 125 -11.25 -9.54 1.53
CA ALA A 125 -10.52 -10.80 1.50
C ALA A 125 -11.27 -11.94 2.21
N THR A 126 -12.12 -11.63 3.20
CA THR A 126 -12.91 -12.62 3.94
C THR A 126 -14.17 -13.05 3.17
N TYR A 127 -14.99 -12.09 2.74
CA TYR A 127 -16.29 -12.38 2.13
C TYR A 127 -16.21 -12.62 0.62
N PHE A 128 -15.29 -11.94 -0.08
CA PHE A 128 -15.10 -12.04 -1.52
C PHE A 128 -13.92 -12.95 -1.89
N TRP A 129 -13.46 -13.81 -0.98
CA TRP A 129 -12.33 -14.72 -1.26
C TRP A 129 -12.55 -15.58 -2.51
N VAL A 130 -13.72 -16.21 -2.63
CA VAL A 130 -14.04 -17.10 -3.75
C VAL A 130 -13.98 -16.36 -5.10
N PRO A 131 -14.67 -15.22 -5.31
CA PRO A 131 -14.55 -14.49 -6.56
C PRO A 131 -13.14 -13.92 -6.79
N ILE A 132 -12.49 -13.36 -5.76
CA ILE A 132 -11.11 -12.85 -5.87
C ILE A 132 -10.15 -13.96 -6.31
N ARG A 133 -10.22 -15.14 -5.66
CA ARG A 133 -9.39 -16.30 -6.00
C ARG A 133 -9.68 -16.80 -7.41
N ARG A 134 -10.92 -16.77 -7.87
CA ARG A 134 -11.28 -17.20 -9.22
C ARG A 134 -10.68 -16.28 -10.29
N VAL A 135 -10.75 -14.97 -10.08
CA VAL A 135 -10.30 -13.96 -11.07
C VAL A 135 -8.79 -13.73 -11.00
N LEU A 136 -8.25 -13.57 -9.79
CA LEU A 136 -6.88 -13.13 -9.56
C LEU A 136 -5.99 -14.22 -8.96
N GLY A 137 -6.54 -15.33 -8.50
CA GLY A 137 -5.76 -16.36 -7.80
C GLY A 137 -4.71 -17.03 -8.67
N TRP A 138 -4.91 -17.13 -9.99
CA TRP A 138 -3.90 -17.67 -10.91
C TRP A 138 -2.63 -16.81 -10.97
N LEU A 139 -2.75 -15.50 -10.68
CA LEU A 139 -1.66 -14.53 -10.67
C LEU A 139 -1.13 -14.29 -9.25
N MET A 140 -2.02 -13.94 -8.31
CA MET A 140 -1.63 -13.53 -6.95
C MET A 140 -1.12 -14.69 -6.10
N LEU A 141 -1.68 -15.90 -6.22
CA LEU A 141 -1.25 -17.02 -5.36
C LEU A 141 0.18 -17.47 -5.66
N PRO A 142 0.60 -17.70 -6.93
CA PRO A 142 1.98 -18.06 -7.22
C PRO A 142 2.97 -16.99 -6.76
N LEU A 143 2.68 -15.72 -7.05
CA LEU A 143 3.53 -14.60 -6.65
C LEU A 143 3.65 -14.48 -5.12
N GLY A 144 2.54 -14.64 -4.40
CA GLY A 144 2.53 -14.57 -2.94
C GLY A 144 3.20 -15.76 -2.25
N GLN A 145 3.14 -16.96 -2.83
CA GLN A 145 3.84 -18.15 -2.30
C GLN A 145 5.36 -18.06 -2.45
N ALA A 146 5.83 -17.30 -3.44
CA ALA A 146 7.24 -17.02 -3.68
C ALA A 146 7.51 -15.51 -3.49
N ALA A 147 7.04 -14.94 -2.37
CA ALA A 147 7.04 -13.49 -2.16
C ALA A 147 8.46 -12.90 -2.12
N LEU A 148 9.42 -13.57 -1.47
CA LEU A 148 10.80 -13.08 -1.41
C LEU A 148 11.47 -13.12 -2.79
N TYR A 149 11.35 -14.24 -3.50
CA TYR A 149 11.78 -14.37 -4.89
C TYR A 149 11.15 -13.29 -5.76
N SER A 150 9.83 -13.10 -5.65
CA SER A 150 9.09 -12.14 -6.47
C SER A 150 9.55 -10.72 -6.23
N TYR A 151 9.79 -10.34 -4.96
CA TYR A 151 10.33 -9.04 -4.59
C TYR A 151 11.72 -8.81 -5.20
N ILE A 152 12.64 -9.76 -5.05
CA ILE A 152 14.01 -9.64 -5.55
C ILE A 152 14.01 -9.53 -7.08
N VAL A 153 13.33 -10.43 -7.78
CA VAL A 153 13.33 -10.44 -9.25
C VAL A 153 12.59 -9.22 -9.81
N HIS A 154 11.49 -8.80 -9.18
CA HIS A 154 10.78 -7.58 -9.59
C HIS A 154 11.67 -6.34 -9.49
N PHE A 155 12.48 -6.22 -8.44
CA PHE A 155 13.43 -5.12 -8.29
C PHE A 155 14.40 -5.05 -9.48
N PHE A 156 15.00 -6.18 -9.87
CA PHE A 156 15.88 -6.22 -11.05
C PHE A 156 15.14 -5.97 -12.37
N LEU A 157 13.91 -6.46 -12.51
CA LEU A 157 13.08 -6.18 -13.70
C LEU A 157 12.76 -4.69 -13.83
N ILE A 158 12.45 -3.99 -12.73
CA ILE A 158 12.24 -2.54 -12.75
C ILE A 158 13.53 -1.83 -13.16
N LEU A 159 14.68 -2.20 -12.60
CA LEU A 159 15.97 -1.60 -12.97
C LEU A 159 16.26 -1.82 -14.46
N LEU A 160 16.03 -3.02 -14.97
CA LEU A 160 16.19 -3.32 -16.39
C LEU A 160 15.29 -2.43 -17.25
N VAL A 161 13.99 -2.37 -16.91
CA VAL A 161 13.02 -1.54 -17.62
C VAL A 161 13.40 -0.06 -17.58
N TYR A 162 13.82 0.46 -16.43
CA TYR A 162 14.22 1.85 -16.28
C TYR A 162 15.41 2.21 -17.18
N ASN A 163 16.38 1.31 -17.30
CA ASN A 163 17.55 1.52 -18.16
C ASN A 163 17.26 1.30 -19.66
N LEU A 164 16.26 0.47 -19.99
CA LEU A 164 15.85 0.22 -21.38
C LEU A 164 14.80 1.20 -21.90
N ALA A 165 14.05 1.87 -21.01
CA ALA A 165 13.01 2.81 -21.39
C ALA A 165 13.51 3.93 -22.33
N PRO A 166 14.69 4.55 -22.13
CA PRO A 166 15.21 5.55 -23.06
C PRO A 166 15.48 5.00 -24.47
N LEU A 167 15.87 3.73 -24.58
CA LEU A 167 16.12 3.06 -25.86
C LEU A 167 14.81 2.76 -26.60
N LEU A 168 13.77 2.37 -25.86
CA LEU A 168 12.43 2.17 -26.40
C LEU A 168 11.87 3.51 -26.91
N ASN A 169 11.95 4.56 -26.09
CA ASN A 169 11.48 5.92 -26.41
C ASN A 169 12.21 6.58 -27.60
N ALA A 170 13.36 6.04 -28.03
CA ALA A 170 14.11 6.52 -29.19
C ALA A 170 13.61 5.92 -30.53
N LEU A 171 12.65 4.99 -30.52
CA LEU A 171 12.08 4.39 -31.72
C LEU A 171 11.05 5.33 -32.38
N PRO A 172 11.04 5.47 -33.72
CA PRO A 172 10.06 6.30 -34.39
C PRO A 172 8.65 5.67 -34.37
N GLY A 173 7.64 6.45 -33.95
CA GLY A 173 6.23 6.01 -33.91
C GLY A 173 5.69 5.70 -32.51
N GLU A 174 6.32 6.22 -31.46
CA GLU A 174 5.97 5.99 -30.06
C GLU A 174 4.48 6.23 -29.72
N PRO A 175 3.78 5.24 -29.12
CA PRO A 175 2.50 5.50 -28.47
C PRO A 175 2.69 6.43 -27.26
N SER A 176 1.67 7.23 -26.94
CA SER A 176 1.75 8.18 -25.82
C SER A 176 2.19 7.51 -24.52
N GLU A 177 2.97 8.22 -23.68
CA GLU A 177 3.44 7.73 -22.37
C GLU A 177 2.30 7.20 -21.49
N VAL A 178 1.11 7.77 -21.65
CA VAL A 178 -0.14 7.39 -20.98
C VAL A 178 -0.53 5.93 -21.26
N ILE A 179 -0.22 5.41 -22.44
CA ILE A 179 -0.56 4.05 -22.88
C ILE A 179 0.64 3.11 -22.66
N SER A 180 1.85 3.54 -22.98
CA SER A 180 3.05 2.69 -22.91
C SER A 180 3.41 2.32 -21.47
N ALA A 181 3.28 3.24 -20.51
CA ALA A 181 3.65 2.99 -19.12
C ALA A 181 2.76 1.91 -18.44
N PRO A 182 1.41 1.95 -18.50
CA PRO A 182 0.59 0.87 -17.95
C PRO A 182 0.82 -0.49 -18.62
N ILE A 183 1.03 -0.51 -19.93
CA ILE A 183 1.32 -1.75 -20.68
C ILE A 183 2.62 -2.37 -20.18
N LEU A 184 3.67 -1.56 -20.01
CA LEU A 184 4.96 -2.03 -19.53
C LEU A 184 4.88 -2.57 -18.10
N GLN A 185 4.11 -1.90 -17.23
CA GLN A 185 3.85 -2.39 -15.87
C GLN A 185 3.13 -3.75 -15.88
N ILE A 186 2.08 -3.90 -16.69
CA ILE A 186 1.36 -5.17 -16.85
C ILE A 186 2.32 -6.25 -17.39
N ALA A 187 3.13 -5.91 -18.39
CA ALA A 187 4.11 -6.84 -18.98
C ALA A 187 5.14 -7.32 -17.96
N VAL A 188 5.67 -6.42 -17.11
CA VAL A 188 6.60 -6.77 -16.04
C VAL A 188 5.95 -7.72 -15.02
N VAL A 189 4.70 -7.46 -14.62
CA VAL A 189 3.98 -8.32 -13.67
C VAL A 189 3.71 -9.70 -14.28
N LEU A 190 3.31 -9.77 -15.55
CA LEU A 190 3.08 -11.04 -16.25
C LEU A 190 4.39 -11.81 -16.48
N LEU A 191 5.49 -11.12 -16.78
CA LEU A 191 6.81 -11.73 -16.89
C LEU A 191 7.23 -12.32 -15.54
N LEU A 192 7.10 -11.56 -14.46
CA LEU A 192 7.40 -12.05 -13.11
C LEU A 192 6.58 -13.30 -12.76
N TRP A 193 5.29 -13.26 -13.06
CA TRP A 193 4.41 -14.42 -12.90
C TRP A 193 4.88 -15.64 -13.70
N ALA A 194 5.26 -15.44 -14.96
CA ALA A 194 5.77 -16.52 -15.80
C ALA A 194 7.07 -17.13 -15.24
N LEU A 195 7.97 -16.29 -14.72
CA LEU A 195 9.23 -16.73 -14.09
C LEU A 195 8.96 -17.55 -12.82
N VAL A 196 8.03 -17.12 -11.97
CA VAL A 196 7.60 -17.86 -10.78
C VAL A 196 6.96 -19.20 -11.16
N ARG A 197 6.06 -19.20 -12.14
CA ARG A 197 5.39 -20.43 -12.61
C ARG A 197 6.37 -21.44 -13.19
N LYS A 198 7.41 -20.97 -13.88
CA LYS A 198 8.49 -21.80 -14.46
C LYS A 198 9.63 -22.09 -13.47
N ARG A 199 9.56 -21.59 -12.22
CA ARG A 199 10.58 -21.73 -11.18
C ARG A 199 11.99 -21.36 -11.64
N VAL A 200 12.08 -20.31 -12.45
CA VAL A 200 13.36 -19.82 -13.00
C VAL A 200 14.22 -19.29 -11.85
N LEU A 201 15.49 -19.71 -11.75
CA LEU A 201 16.45 -19.24 -10.71
C LEU A 201 16.05 -19.52 -9.25
N PHE A 202 15.07 -20.41 -8.98
CA PHE A 202 14.67 -20.80 -7.61
C PHE A 202 15.78 -21.53 -6.82
N GLY A 203 16.82 -22.03 -7.50
CA GLY A 203 17.99 -22.63 -6.85
C GLY A 203 19.03 -21.62 -6.36
N ILE A 204 18.93 -20.35 -6.78
CA ILE A 204 19.89 -19.28 -6.44
C ILE A 204 19.23 -18.23 -5.55
N VAL A 205 17.97 -17.88 -5.86
CA VAL A 205 17.22 -16.86 -5.13
C VAL A 205 16.35 -17.54 -4.07
N PRO A 206 16.44 -17.13 -2.80
CA PRO A 206 15.63 -17.70 -1.72
C PRO A 206 14.14 -17.41 -1.91
N ASN A 207 13.30 -18.33 -1.44
CA ASN A 207 11.83 -18.22 -1.43
C ASN A 207 11.29 -17.77 -0.07
#